data_AF-A0A345XW67-F1
#
_entry.id   AF-A0A345XW67-F1
#
_cell.length_a   1.000
_cell.length_b   1.000
_cell.length_c   1.000
_cell.angle_alpha   90.00
_cell.angle_beta   90.00
_cell.angle_gamma   90.00
#
_symmetry.space_group_name_H-M   'P 1'
#
loop_
_entity.id
_entity.type
_entity.pdbx_description
1 polymer ?
#
loop_
_entity_poly.entity_id
_entity_poly.type
_entity_poly.pdbx_seq_one_letter_code
_entity_poly.pdbx_strand_id
1 'polypeptide(L)'
;MGTLGRVMSAEDDPRMPSEQLADDLRKQIRSGAIKPGQKLPSVREMVRDTGLGSATVQKALSRLRNEGLVFTTQRGSFAHDSDTANRPAAAPVTQEQFATLEAQLRELAQRVQTLESERTGRTDA
;
A
#
# COMPACT_ATOMS: atom_id res chain seq x y z
N MET A 1 -17.03 -2.09 -13.24
CA MET A 1 -16.82 -0.84 -13.99
C MET A 1 -17.15 0.31 -13.06
N GLY A 2 -16.15 0.89 -12.41
CA GLY A 2 -16.33 2.08 -11.57
C GLY A 2 -16.31 3.30 -12.46
N THR A 3 -17.46 3.94 -12.64
CA THR A 3 -17.57 5.25 -13.26
C THR A 3 -16.74 6.23 -12.43
N LEU A 4 -15.75 6.90 -13.04
CA LEU A 4 -15.17 8.14 -12.51
C LEU A 4 -16.26 9.22 -12.58
N GLY A 5 -17.22 9.10 -11.66
CA GLY A 5 -18.40 9.93 -11.62
C GLY A 5 -18.02 11.34 -11.23
N ARG A 6 -18.01 12.23 -12.22
CA ARG A 6 -18.59 13.59 -12.20
C ARG A 6 -18.15 14.59 -11.11
N VAL A 7 -17.25 14.28 -10.20
CA VAL A 7 -16.77 15.25 -9.20
C VAL A 7 -15.54 16.00 -9.74
N MET A 8 -15.71 16.75 -10.84
CA MET A 8 -14.76 17.82 -11.20
C MET A 8 -15.56 19.12 -11.26
N SER A 9 -16.05 19.55 -10.09
CA SER A 9 -16.70 20.85 -9.95
C SER A 9 -15.64 21.95 -9.97
N ALA A 10 -15.95 22.95 -10.79
CA ALA A 10 -15.34 24.27 -10.94
C ALA A 10 -14.19 24.35 -11.95
N GLU A 11 -14.56 24.79 -13.16
CA GLU A 11 -13.72 25.42 -14.18
C GLU A 11 -13.01 26.71 -13.68
N ASP A 12 -13.00 26.95 -12.37
CA ASP A 12 -12.60 28.19 -11.67
C ASP A 12 -11.85 27.93 -10.33
N ASP A 13 -11.29 26.73 -10.11
CA ASP A 13 -10.33 26.51 -9.01
C ASP A 13 -8.95 27.03 -9.45
N PRO A 14 -8.30 27.96 -8.70
CA PRO A 14 -6.99 28.50 -9.04
C PRO A 14 -5.84 27.46 -9.04
N ARG A 15 -6.09 26.23 -8.59
CA ARG A 15 -5.14 25.12 -8.65
C ARG A 15 -5.07 24.49 -10.04
N MET A 16 -3.84 24.15 -10.45
CA MET A 16 -3.61 23.50 -11.75
C MET A 16 -4.46 22.22 -11.87
N PRO A 17 -5.04 21.90 -13.05
CA PRO A 17 -5.87 20.70 -13.23
C PRO A 17 -5.18 19.38 -12.84
N SER A 18 -3.84 19.33 -12.91
CA SER A 18 -3.05 18.19 -12.44
C SER A 18 -3.09 18.01 -10.91
N GLU A 19 -3.24 19.09 -10.16
CA GLU A 19 -3.34 19.08 -8.71
C GLU A 19 -4.72 18.62 -8.26
N GLN A 20 -5.79 19.08 -8.92
CA GLN A 20 -7.15 18.61 -8.66
C GLN A 20 -7.26 17.09 -8.87
N LEU A 21 -6.75 16.59 -10.01
CA LEU A 21 -6.72 15.14 -10.28
C LEU A 21 -5.89 14.38 -9.24
N ALA A 22 -4.75 14.92 -8.81
CA ALA A 22 -3.94 14.30 -7.76
C ALA A 22 -4.69 14.28 -6.41
N ASP A 23 -5.38 15.35 -6.06
CA ASP A 23 -6.17 15.47 -4.83
C ASP A 23 -7.32 14.45 -4.79
N ASP A 24 -8.01 14.26 -5.91
CA ASP A 24 -9.12 13.31 -6.01
C ASP A 24 -8.65 11.87 -5.91
N LEU A 25 -7.58 11.52 -6.64
CA LEU A 25 -6.95 10.20 -6.53
C LEU A 25 -6.41 9.97 -5.11
N ARG A 26 -5.82 10.98 -4.48
CA ARG A 26 -5.34 10.91 -3.08
C ARG A 26 -6.49 10.61 -2.13
N LYS A 27 -7.65 11.28 -2.28
CA LYS A 27 -8.84 11.01 -1.46
C LYS A 27 -9.35 9.58 -1.67
N GLN A 28 -9.37 9.09 -2.90
CA GLN A 28 -9.82 7.72 -3.21
C GLN A 28 -8.88 6.65 -2.64
N ILE A 29 -7.57 6.88 -2.69
CA ILE A 29 -6.58 5.97 -2.09
C ILE A 29 -6.72 5.98 -0.56
N ARG A 30 -6.79 7.16 0.07
CA ARG A 30 -6.89 7.30 1.53
C ARG A 30 -8.22 6.81 2.11
N SER A 31 -9.32 6.96 1.38
CA SER A 31 -10.63 6.44 1.79
C SER A 31 -10.75 4.93 1.58
N GLY A 32 -9.78 4.28 0.92
CA GLY A 32 -9.83 2.86 0.58
C GLY A 32 -10.73 2.51 -0.59
N ALA A 33 -11.30 3.50 -1.30
CA ALA A 33 -12.03 3.29 -2.54
C ALA A 33 -11.11 2.70 -3.63
N ILE A 34 -9.84 3.13 -3.66
CA ILE A 34 -8.75 2.44 -4.36
C ILE A 34 -7.90 1.75 -3.31
N LYS A 35 -7.86 0.41 -3.34
CA LYS A 35 -7.09 -0.37 -2.37
C LYS A 35 -5.59 -0.27 -2.65
N PRO A 36 -4.73 -0.30 -1.63
CA PRO A 36 -3.30 -0.51 -1.83
C PRO A 36 -3.04 -1.78 -2.65
N GLY A 37 -2.12 -1.69 -3.62
CA GLY A 37 -1.83 -2.74 -4.59
C GLY A 37 -2.83 -2.83 -5.76
N GLN A 38 -3.93 -2.06 -5.74
CA GLN A 38 -4.86 -2.02 -6.87
C GLN A 38 -4.28 -1.22 -8.04
N LYS A 39 -4.48 -1.75 -9.24
CA LYS A 39 -4.07 -1.09 -10.48
C LYS A 39 -4.95 0.15 -10.73
N LEU A 40 -4.30 1.29 -10.94
CA LEU A 40 -4.97 2.51 -11.41
C LEU A 40 -5.36 2.36 -12.89
N PRO A 41 -6.37 3.11 -13.35
CA PRO A 41 -6.64 3.24 -14.79
C PRO A 41 -5.37 3.61 -15.56
N SER A 42 -5.30 3.26 -16.83
CA SER A 42 -4.19 3.72 -17.67
C SER A 42 -4.29 5.23 -17.93
N VAL A 43 -3.17 5.87 -18.28
CA VAL A 43 -3.17 7.29 -18.66
C VAL A 43 -4.20 7.57 -19.76
N ARG A 44 -4.35 6.67 -20.74
CA ARG A 44 -5.32 6.80 -21.82
C ARG A 44 -6.76 6.74 -21.33
N GLU A 45 -7.06 5.85 -20.39
CA GLU A 45 -8.39 5.78 -19.76
C GLU A 45 -8.67 7.02 -18.93
N MET A 46 -7.71 7.47 -18.11
CA MET A 46 -7.85 8.72 -17.34
C MET A 46 -8.08 9.93 -18.24
N VAL A 47 -7.37 10.05 -19.36
CA VAL A 47 -7.58 11.14 -20.35
C VAL A 47 -9.00 11.09 -20.90
N ARG A 48 -9.50 9.88 -21.24
CA ARG A 48 -10.87 9.72 -21.74
C ARG A 48 -11.93 10.07 -20.70
N ASP A 49 -11.70 9.68 -19.44
CA ASP A 49 -12.68 9.82 -18.37
C ASP A 49 -12.68 11.24 -17.76
N THR A 50 -11.53 11.91 -17.76
CA THR A 50 -11.37 13.27 -17.18
C THR A 50 -11.37 14.39 -18.22
N GLY A 51 -11.16 14.07 -19.51
CA GLY A 51 -10.97 15.07 -20.56
C GLY A 51 -9.66 15.86 -20.49
N LEU A 52 -8.79 15.56 -19.50
CA LEU A 52 -7.51 16.24 -19.31
C LEU A 52 -6.47 15.74 -20.30
N GLY A 53 -5.55 16.62 -20.70
CA GLY A 53 -4.41 16.24 -21.54
C GLY A 53 -3.48 15.23 -20.87
N SER A 54 -2.87 14.35 -21.66
CA SER A 54 -1.95 13.31 -21.18
C SER A 54 -0.82 13.85 -20.29
N ALA A 55 -0.28 15.04 -20.60
CA ALA A 55 0.77 15.69 -19.80
C ALA A 55 0.27 16.07 -18.40
N THR A 56 -0.97 16.53 -18.28
CA THR A 56 -1.62 16.88 -17.01
C THR A 56 -1.83 15.65 -16.15
N VAL A 57 -2.33 14.56 -16.74
CA VAL A 57 -2.50 13.26 -16.06
C VAL A 57 -1.16 12.71 -15.59
N GLN A 58 -0.14 12.75 -16.43
CA GLN A 58 1.21 12.31 -16.05
C GLN A 58 1.81 13.16 -14.93
N LYS A 59 1.54 14.48 -14.92
CA LYS A 59 1.97 15.38 -13.84
C LYS A 59 1.28 15.04 -12.52
N ALA A 60 -0.02 14.76 -12.54
CA ALA A 60 -0.77 14.30 -11.37
C ALA A 60 -0.21 12.97 -10.81
N LEU A 61 -0.01 11.98 -11.68
CA LEU A 61 0.58 10.68 -11.29
C LEU A 61 2.02 10.82 -10.77
N SER A 62 2.81 11.70 -11.36
CA SER A 62 4.18 11.97 -10.90
C SER A 62 4.18 12.58 -9.50
N ARG A 63 3.23 13.47 -9.19
CA ARG A 63 3.07 14.02 -7.85
C ARG A 63 2.67 12.96 -6.83
N LEU A 64 1.68 12.11 -7.15
CA LEU A 64 1.29 10.99 -6.29
C LEU A 64 2.42 9.98 -6.07
N ARG A 65 3.28 9.77 -7.07
CA ARG A 65 4.49 8.96 -6.95
C ARG A 65 5.50 9.60 -5.99
N ASN A 66 5.72 10.91 -6.08
CA ASN A 66 6.60 11.63 -5.17
C ASN A 66 6.08 11.62 -3.73
N GLU A 67 4.76 11.57 -3.55
CA GLU A 67 4.10 11.43 -2.24
C GLU A 67 4.09 9.98 -1.72
N GLY A 68 4.59 9.01 -2.48
CA GLY A 68 4.61 7.59 -2.10
C GLY A 68 3.24 6.92 -2.10
N LEU A 69 2.24 7.53 -2.75
CA LEU A 69 0.87 7.02 -2.86
C LEU A 69 0.65 6.13 -4.09
N VAL A 70 1.57 6.18 -5.06
CA VAL A 70 1.50 5.40 -6.30
C VAL A 70 2.89 4.93 -6.68
N PHE A 71 3.00 3.68 -7.14
CA PHE A 71 4.21 3.17 -7.79
C PHE A 71 3.89 2.70 -9.21
N THR A 72 4.89 2.78 -10.10
CA THR A 72 4.74 2.39 -11.50
C THR A 72 5.65 1.20 -11.81
N THR A 73 5.09 0.22 -12.50
CA THR A 73 5.81 -0.95 -13.04
C THR A 73 5.62 -1.02 -14.55
N GLN A 74 6.26 -1.97 -15.23
CA GLN A 74 6.03 -2.24 -16.65
C GLN A 74 4.56 -2.59 -16.97
N ARG A 75 3.78 -3.02 -15.97
CA ARG A 75 2.36 -3.44 -16.13
C ARG A 75 1.35 -2.32 -15.84
N GLY A 76 1.81 -1.14 -15.42
CA GLY A 76 0.98 0.02 -15.11
C GLY A 76 1.29 0.66 -13.75
N SER A 77 0.43 1.56 -13.33
CA SER A 77 0.51 2.25 -12.03
C SER A 77 -0.41 1.61 -11.00
N PHE A 78 0.05 1.54 -9.76
CA PHE A 78 -0.63 0.86 -8.66
C PHE A 78 -0.65 1.76 -7.43
N ALA A 79 -1.75 1.71 -6.68
CA ALA A 79 -1.89 2.49 -5.45
C ALA A 79 -1.00 1.90 -4.35
N HIS A 80 -0.41 2.75 -3.54
CA HIS A 80 0.35 2.41 -2.36
C HIS A 80 -0.30 3.06 -1.15
N ASP A 81 -0.29 2.36 -0.03
CA ASP A 81 -0.66 2.97 1.24
C ASP A 81 0.50 3.86 1.74
N SER A 82 0.31 5.17 1.77
CA SER A 82 1.27 6.06 2.43
C SER A 82 1.14 5.99 3.95
N ASP A 83 0.05 5.43 4.49
CA ASP A 83 -0.10 5.27 5.94
C ASP A 83 0.85 4.20 6.48
N THR A 84 1.37 3.28 5.64
CA THR A 84 2.57 2.51 6.04
C THR A 84 3.83 3.37 6.21
N ALA A 85 3.93 4.50 5.51
CA ALA A 85 5.05 5.44 5.64
C ALA A 85 4.82 6.48 6.76
N ASN A 86 3.56 6.77 7.11
CA ASN A 86 3.17 7.66 8.20
C ASN A 86 2.78 6.93 9.49
N ARG A 87 2.73 5.59 9.47
CA ARG A 87 2.74 4.76 10.66
C ARG A 87 4.01 5.18 11.40
N PRO A 88 3.92 5.65 12.67
CA PRO A 88 5.12 5.90 13.44
C PRO A 88 5.98 4.66 13.27
N ALA A 89 7.19 4.82 12.72
CA ALA A 89 8.10 3.72 12.51
C ALA A 89 8.07 2.93 13.81
N ALA A 90 7.56 1.69 13.76
CA ALA A 90 7.48 0.86 14.95
C ALA A 90 8.86 0.96 15.58
N ALA A 91 8.91 1.35 16.87
CA ALA A 91 10.16 1.67 17.54
C ALA A 91 11.20 0.62 17.13
N PRO A 92 12.41 1.04 16.69
CA PRO A 92 13.38 0.11 16.12
C PRO A 92 13.52 -1.06 17.09
N VAL A 93 13.25 -2.27 16.59
CA VAL A 93 13.31 -3.48 17.41
C VAL A 93 14.70 -3.53 18.04
N THR A 94 14.76 -3.53 19.37
CA THR A 94 16.04 -3.47 20.09
C THR A 94 16.72 -4.83 20.06
N GLN A 95 18.05 -4.83 20.22
CA GLN A 95 18.82 -6.08 20.32
C GLN A 95 18.36 -6.94 21.50
N GLU A 96 17.92 -6.31 22.59
CA GLU A 96 17.34 -6.98 23.76
C GLU A 96 16.00 -7.65 23.45
N GLN A 97 15.12 -6.98 22.70
CA GLN A 97 13.85 -7.55 22.26
C GLN A 97 14.08 -8.76 21.35
N PHE A 98 15.06 -8.69 20.44
CA PHE A 98 15.39 -9.80 19.56
C PHE A 98 15.99 -10.99 20.33
N ALA A 99 16.94 -10.73 21.23
CA ALA A 99 17.52 -11.77 22.09
C ALA A 99 16.48 -12.47 22.97
N THR A 100 15.49 -11.72 23.46
CA THR A 100 14.36 -12.28 24.21
C THR A 100 13.53 -13.23 23.34
N LEU A 101 13.23 -12.82 22.11
CA LEU A 101 12.46 -13.64 21.18
C LEU A 101 13.21 -14.93 20.81
N GLU A 102 14.53 -14.84 20.56
CA GLU A 102 15.37 -16.01 20.27
C GLU A 102 15.40 -16.99 21.45
N ALA A 103 15.49 -16.50 22.69
CA ALA A 103 15.45 -17.34 23.87
C ALA A 103 14.09 -18.06 23.99
N GLN A 104 12.99 -17.35 23.77
CA GLN A 104 11.64 -17.91 23.79
C GLN A 104 11.45 -18.98 22.71
N LEU A 105 11.90 -18.73 21.49
CA LEU A 105 11.84 -19.71 20.40
C LEU A 105 12.66 -20.97 20.71
N ARG A 106 13.83 -20.80 21.35
CA ARG A 106 14.69 -21.92 21.74
C ARG A 106 14.03 -22.79 22.81
N GLU A 107 13.40 -22.18 23.81
CA GLU A 107 12.62 -22.89 24.82
C GLU A 107 11.43 -23.63 24.20
N LEU A 108 10.70 -22.97 23.29
CA LEU A 108 9.56 -23.59 22.61
C LEU A 108 10.01 -24.81 21.78
N ALA A 109 11.13 -24.69 21.06
CA ALA A 109 11.71 -25.78 20.27
C ALA A 109 12.09 -26.97 21.16
N GLN A 110 12.70 -26.73 22.33
CA GLN A 110 13.03 -27.79 23.30
C GLN A 110 11.77 -28.50 23.81
N ARG A 111 10.72 -27.74 24.16
CA ARG A 111 9.46 -28.32 24.63
C ARG A 111 8.77 -29.19 23.58
N VAL A 112 8.77 -28.74 22.32
CA VAL A 112 8.24 -29.53 21.20
C VAL A 112 9.01 -30.84 21.07
N GLN A 113 10.34 -30.79 21.13
CA GLN A 113 11.17 -31.97 21.00
C GLN A 113 10.97 -32.98 22.15
N THR A 114 10.82 -32.48 23.39
CA THR A 114 10.46 -33.33 24.54
C THR A 114 9.12 -34.02 24.31
N LEU A 115 8.08 -33.28 23.89
CA LEU A 115 6.76 -33.85 23.62
C LEU A 115 6.77 -34.89 22.48
N GLU A 116 7.53 -34.65 21.42
CA GLU A 116 7.70 -35.59 20.31
C GLU A 116 8.41 -36.88 20.77
N SER A 117 9.42 -36.77 21.64
CA SER A 117 10.12 -37.94 22.19
C SER A 117 9.25 -38.78 23.14
N GLU A 118 8.41 -38.16 23.96
CA GLU A 118 7.45 -38.86 24.84
C GLU A 118 6.36 -39.61 24.06
N ARG A 119 5.93 -39.05 22.92
CA ARG A 119 4.93 -39.68 22.05
C ARG A 119 5.49 -40.87 21.28
N THR A 120 6.75 -40.77 20.86
CA THR A 120 7.43 -41.86 20.12
C THR A 120 7.69 -43.05 21.05
N GLY A 121 8.17 -42.81 22.28
CA GLY A 121 8.42 -43.88 23.26
C GLY A 121 7.18 -44.61 23.79
N ARG A 122 5.98 -44.04 23.64
CA ARG A 122 4.72 -44.69 24.07
C ARG A 122 4.13 -45.64 23.03
N THR A 123 4.64 -45.62 21.79
CA THR A 123 4.11 -46.44 20.68
C THR A 123 4.83 -47.78 20.54
N ASP A 124 5.94 -47.98 21.27
CA ASP A 124 6.78 -49.19 21.21
C ASP A 124 6.57 -50.16 22.41
N ALA A 125 5.44 -50.07 23.12
CA ALA A 125 5.06 -50.95 24.24
C ALA A 125 3.67 -51.57 24.01
#